data_AF-A0A920NR89-F1
#
_entry.id   AF-A0A920NR89-F1
#
_cell.length_a   1.000
_cell.length_b   1.000
_cell.length_c   1.000
_cell.angle_alpha   90.00
_cell.angle_beta   90.00
_cell.angle_gamma   90.00
#
_symmetry.space_group_name_H-M   'P 1'
#
loop_
_entity.id
_entity.type
_entity.pdbx_description
1 polymer ?
#
loop_
_entity_poly.entity_id
_entity_poly.type
_entity_poly.pdbx_seq_one_letter_code
_entity_poly.pdbx_strand_id
1 'polypeptide(L)' 'MNLSILKFLGFEQVFKNSLTTLPMGGGKGGSDFDPKGKSDNEVMSFTQSFMSELFRHIGPDTDVPAGTLELAVER' A
#
# COMPACT_ATOMS: atom_id res chain seq x y z
N MET A 1 -4.96 10.72 -1.50
CA MET A 1 -5.56 9.44 -1.94
C MET A 1 -7.07 9.45 -1.65
N ASN A 2 -7.89 8.80 -2.47
CA ASN A 2 -9.35 8.66 -2.27
C ASN A 2 -9.75 7.18 -2.45
N LEU A 3 -10.80 6.75 -1.75
CA LEU A 3 -11.32 5.38 -1.82
C LEU A 3 -11.65 4.92 -3.26
N SER A 4 -12.13 5.81 -4.13
CA SER A 4 -12.40 5.49 -5.54
C SER A 4 -11.14 5.09 -6.30
N ILE A 5 -10.02 5.78 -6.06
CA ILE A 5 -8.74 5.47 -6.68
C ILE A 5 -8.21 4.13 -6.13
N LEU A 6 -8.29 3.90 -4.82
CA LEU A 6 -7.89 2.62 -4.22
C LEU A 6 -8.68 1.44 -4.81
N LYS A 7 -10.00 1.59 -4.95
CA LYS A 7 -10.87 0.56 -5.53
C LYS A 7 -10.52 0.28 -6.99
N PHE A 8 -10.32 1.33 -7.78
CA PHE A 8 -9.93 1.17 -9.19
C PHE A 8 -8.60 0.42 -9.33
N LEU A 9 -7.57 0.85 -8.59
CA LEU A 9 -6.26 0.19 -8.62
C LEU A 9 -6.30 -1.24 -8.08
N GLY A 10 -7.08 -1.50 -7.01
CA GLY A 10 -7.27 -2.84 -6.47
C GLY A 10 -7.97 -3.77 -7.45
N PHE A 11 -8.96 -3.26 -8.19
CA PHE A 11 -9.65 -4.01 -9.25
C PHE A 11 -8.69 -4.39 -10.38
N GLU A 12 -7.88 -3.46 -10.88
CA GLU A 12 -6.87 -3.77 -11.91
C GLU A 12 -5.81 -4.76 -11.41
N GLN A 13 -5.43 -4.68 -10.13
CA GLN A 13 -4.44 -5.56 -9.53
C GLN A 13 -4.86 -7.03 -9.57
N VAL A 14 -6.17 -7.34 -9.52
CA VAL A 14 -6.70 -8.70 -9.66
C VAL A 14 -6.31 -9.29 -11.01
N PHE A 15 -6.60 -8.57 -12.10
CA PHE A 15 -6.30 -9.06 -13.45
C PHE A 15 -4.79 -9.14 -13.67
N LYS A 16 -4.05 -8.11 -13.26
CA LYS A 16 -2.59 -8.09 -13.36
C LYS A 16 -1.97 -9.32 -12.68
N ASN A 17 -2.41 -9.64 -11.47
CA ASN A 17 -1.87 -10.78 -10.73
C ASN A 17 -2.31 -12.12 -11.32
N SER A 18 -3.55 -12.25 -11.79
CA SER A 18 -4.02 -13.48 -12.44
C SER A 18 -3.19 -13.87 -13.68
N LEU A 19 -2.66 -12.88 -14.41
CA LEU A 19 -1.85 -13.10 -15.61
C LEU A 19 -0.42 -13.58 -15.30
N THR A 20 0.00 -13.57 -14.04
CA THR A 20 1.33 -14.06 -13.62
C THR A 20 1.40 -15.57 -13.44
N THR A 21 0.25 -16.25 -13.43
CA THR A 21 0.07 -17.68 -13.10
C THR A 21 0.51 -18.08 -11.68
N LEU A 22 0.87 -17.12 -10.83
CA LEU A 22 1.14 -17.34 -9.41
C LEU A 22 -0.15 -17.22 -8.58
N PRO A 23 -0.24 -17.90 -7.42
CA PRO A 23 -1.41 -17.85 -6.54
C PRO A 23 -1.47 -16.54 -5.74
N MET A 24 -1.72 -15.42 -6.43
CA MET A 24 -1.81 -14.08 -5.82
C MET A 24 -3.20 -13.47 -6.04
N GLY A 25 -3.83 -13.05 -4.94
CA GLY A 25 -5.05 -12.23 -4.98
C GLY A 25 -4.79 -10.80 -5.47
N GLY A 26 -5.79 -9.92 -5.40
CA GLY A 26 -5.66 -8.50 -5.73
C GLY A 26 -6.10 -7.61 -4.57
N GLY A 27 -5.33 -6.56 -4.30
CA GLY A 27 -5.58 -5.62 -3.23
C GLY A 27 -4.83 -4.30 -3.46
N LYS A 28 -5.29 -3.23 -2.81
CA LYS A 28 -4.60 -1.95 -2.81
C LYS A 28 -4.83 -1.19 -1.51
N GLY A 29 -3.75 -0.64 -0.98
CA GLY A 29 -3.76 0.27 0.17
C GLY A 29 -3.04 1.59 -0.14
N GLY A 30 -3.13 2.54 0.79
CA GLY A 30 -2.49 3.84 0.69
C GLY A 30 -3.01 4.83 1.72
N SER A 31 -2.43 6.03 1.72
CA SER A 31 -2.85 7.17 2.55
C SER A 31 -2.78 8.44 1.70
N ASP A 32 -3.54 9.45 2.09
CA ASP A 32 -3.44 10.81 1.56
C ASP A 32 -2.29 11.63 2.16
N PHE A 33 -1.45 11.02 2.99
CA PHE A 33 -0.19 11.59 3.46
C PHE A 33 0.73 11.96 2.28
N ASP A 34 1.19 13.21 2.27
CA ASP A 34 2.20 13.71 1.32
C ASP A 34 3.58 13.72 1.98
N PRO A 35 4.54 12.87 1.54
CA PRO A 35 5.89 12.86 2.09
C PRO A 35 6.74 14.06 1.63
N LYS A 36 6.28 14.85 0.64
CA LYS A 36 7.08 15.98 0.12
C LYS A 36 7.27 17.05 1.19
N GLY A 37 8.52 17.47 1.35
CA GLY A 37 8.90 18.48 2.35
C GLY A 37 8.85 17.98 3.80
N LYS A 38 8.68 16.68 4.03
CA LYS A 38 8.75 16.05 5.35
C LYS A 38 10.15 15.54 5.63
N SER A 39 10.56 15.63 6.90
CA SER A 39 11.78 15.01 7.37
C SER A 39 11.64 13.48 7.43
N ASP A 40 12.77 12.78 7.34
CA ASP A 40 12.81 11.31 7.50
C ASP A 40 12.12 10.84 8.79
N ASN A 41 12.25 11.62 9.87
CA ASN A 41 11.60 11.33 11.16
C ASN A 41 10.07 11.47 11.11
N GLU A 42 9.54 12.45 10.39
CA GLU A 42 8.09 12.60 10.19
C GLU A 42 7.54 11.46 9.34
N VAL A 43 8.26 11.07 8.27
CA VAL A 43 7.88 9.94 7.41
C VAL A 43 7.91 8.62 8.20
N MET A 44 8.94 8.41 9.03
CA MET A 44 9.04 7.25 9.90
C MET A 44 7.92 7.21 10.94
N SER A 45 7.60 8.35 11.56
CA SER A 45 6.52 8.45 12.54
C SER A 45 5.16 8.13 11.92
N PHE A 46 4.90 8.65 10.71
CA PHE A 46 3.71 8.31 9.94
C PHE A 46 3.66 6.81 9.62
N THR A 47 4.76 6.24 9.12
CA THR A 47 4.83 4.81 8.77
C THR A 47 4.53 3.92 9.97
N GLN A 48 5.08 4.24 11.15
CA GLN A 48 4.80 3.51 12.39
C GLN A 48 3.32 3.63 12.80
N SER A 49 2.74 4.82 12.73
CA SER A 49 1.31 5.05 13.02
C SER A 49 0.38 4.35 12.02
N PHE A 50 0.78 4.25 10.76
CA PHE A 50 0.01 3.53 9.75
C PHE A 50 0.05 2.02 10.00
N MET A 51 1.25 1.50 10.31
CA MET A 51 1.44 0.09 10.62
C MET A 51 0.78 -0.34 11.93
N SER A 52 0.65 0.54 12.93
CA SER A 52 -0.04 0.21 14.19
C SER A 52 -1.52 -0.13 13.99
N GLU A 53 -2.13 0.29 12.89
CA GLU A 53 -3.48 -0.11 12.52
C GLU A 53 -3.47 -1.23 11.46
N LEU A 54 -2.58 -1.17 10.47
CA LEU A 54 -2.58 -2.12 9.36
C LEU A 54 -2.19 -3.55 9.78
N PHE A 55 -1.33 -3.71 10.79
CA PHE A 55 -0.76 -5.02 11.13
C PHE A 55 -1.80 -6.10 11.46
N ARG A 56 -2.99 -5.72 11.93
CA ARG A 56 -4.07 -6.66 12.27
C ARG A 56 -4.81 -7.22 11.05
N HIS A 57 -4.55 -6.65 9.86
CA HIS A 57 -5.21 -6.99 8.60
C HIS A 57 -4.28 -7.65 7.58
N ILE A 58 -2.97 -7.67 7.86
CA ILE A 58 -1.94 -8.20 6.96
C ILE A 58 -1.26 -9.41 7.59
N GLY A 59 -0.66 -10.24 6.76
CA GLY A 59 0.01 -11.46 7.19
C GLY A 59 0.45 -12.28 5.98
N PRO A 60 1.39 -13.21 6.17
CA PRO A 60 1.96 -13.99 5.06
C PRO A 60 0.91 -14.75 4.25
N ASP A 61 -0.18 -15.18 4.89
CA ASP A 61 -1.27 -15.94 4.27
C ASP A 61 -2.59 -15.14 4.15
N THR A 62 -2.57 -13.83 4.46
CA THR A 62 -3.78 -12.98 4.47
C THR A 62 -3.70 -11.90 3.40
N ASP A 63 -2.73 -10.98 3.55
CA ASP A 63 -2.48 -9.87 2.64
C ASP A 63 -1.03 -9.44 2.80
N VAL A 64 -0.31 -9.34 1.68
CA VAL A 64 1.14 -9.07 1.64
C VAL A 64 1.35 -7.71 0.97
N PRO A 65 1.55 -6.63 1.75
CA PRO A 65 1.74 -5.30 1.20
C PRO A 65 3.05 -5.18 0.41
N ALA A 66 3.02 -4.33 -0.61
CA ALA A 66 4.20 -3.94 -1.38
C ALA A 66 4.24 -2.43 -1.58
N GLY A 67 5.43 -1.89 -1.85
CA GLY A 67 5.59 -0.47 -2.17
C GLY A 67 4.86 -0.06 -3.46
N THR A 68 4.40 1.18 -3.51
CA THR A 68 3.85 1.84 -4.71
C THR A 68 4.54 3.19 -4.87
N LEU A 69 4.49 3.83 -6.04
CA LEU A 69 5.18 5.11 -6.28
C LEU A 69 4.87 6.20 -5.22
N GLU A 70 3.66 6.20 -4.66
CA GLU A 70 3.22 7.16 -3.63
C GLU A 70 3.66 6.80 -2.20
N LEU A 71 4.06 5.55 -1.95
CA LEU A 71 4.64 5.07 -0.68
C LEU A 71 6.14 4.76 -0.79
N ALA A 72 6.68 4.81 -2.00
CA ALA A 72 8.11 4.74 -2.25
C ALA A 72 8.69 6.07 -1.79
N VAL A 73 9.59 6.00 -0.82
CA VAL A 73 10.47 7.13 -0.49
C VAL A 73 11.39 7.30 -1.69
N GLU A 74 10.95 8.10 -2.67
CA GLU A 74 11.82 8.58 -3.74
C GLU A 74 12.84 9.52 -3.09
N ARG A 75 14.11 9.14 -3.15
CA ARG A 75 15.22 10.06 -2.89
C ARG A 75 15.49 10.88 -4.14
#